data_AF-A0A661V933-F1
#
_entry.id   AF-A0A661V933-F1
#
_cell.length_a   1.000
_cell.length_b   1.000
_cell.length_c   1.000
_cell.angle_alpha   90.00
_cell.angle_beta   90.00
_cell.angle_gamma   90.00
#
_symmetry.space_group_name_H-M   'P 1'
#
loop_
_entity.id
_entity.type
_entity.pdbx_description
1 polymer ?
#
loop_
_entity_poly.entity_id
_entity_poly.type
_entity_poly.pdbx_seq_one_letter_code
_entity_poly.pdbx_strand_id
1 'polypeptide(L)'
;MNAWVRLRFAVLILADRLLGTHLVDRELARLQQHIEIFEKQASTIRKQMGELNRLLHLIQVQMCVLYLHQRYLLRPESWLCFAPAESTAEEKELELLIGRLVKHDLAKIRTESLGDQRYVYYLRPDWDALVNLLNTGEPQYLDPVVTSWLDEMRSSE
;
A
#
# COMPACT_ATOMS: atom_id res chain seq x y z
N MET A 1 -14.75 -25.75 -17.00
CA MET A 1 -16.20 -25.98 -16.84
C MET A 1 -16.44 -27.48 -16.66
N ASN A 2 -16.86 -27.90 -15.47
CA ASN A 2 -16.95 -29.33 -15.09
C ASN A 2 -17.90 -30.11 -16.00
N ALA A 3 -17.53 -31.35 -16.34
CA ALA A 3 -18.32 -32.24 -17.20
C ALA A 3 -19.77 -32.44 -16.68
N TRP A 4 -19.92 -32.42 -15.36
CA TRP A 4 -21.20 -32.54 -14.67
C TRP A 4 -22.17 -31.37 -14.96
N VAL A 5 -21.64 -30.16 -15.11
CA VAL A 5 -22.44 -28.97 -15.46
C VAL A 5 -22.97 -29.08 -16.88
N ARG A 6 -22.14 -29.55 -17.82
CA ARG A 6 -22.53 -29.75 -19.22
C ARG A 6 -23.65 -30.79 -19.35
N LEU A 7 -23.56 -31.88 -18.59
CA LEU A 7 -24.56 -32.95 -18.62
C LEU A 7 -25.90 -32.50 -18.05
N ARG A 8 -25.90 -31.75 -16.94
CA ARG A 8 -27.11 -31.13 -16.37
C ARG A 8 -27.76 -30.13 -17.35
N PHE A 9 -26.97 -29.28 -18.01
CA PHE A 9 -27.49 -28.35 -19.02
C PHE A 9 -28.07 -29.06 -20.24
N ALA A 10 -27.42 -30.13 -20.72
CA ALA A 10 -27.93 -30.91 -21.85
C ALA A 10 -29.30 -31.55 -21.54
N VAL A 11 -29.46 -32.09 -20.33
CA VAL A 11 -30.74 -32.65 -19.86
C VAL A 11 -31.82 -31.57 -19.76
N LEU A 12 -31.48 -30.38 -19.24
CA LEU A 12 -32.41 -29.25 -19.15
C LEU A 12 -32.87 -28.78 -20.54
N ILE A 13 -31.96 -28.65 -21.50
CA ILE A 13 -32.28 -28.27 -22.89
C ILE A 13 -33.19 -29.30 -23.55
N LEU A 14 -32.95 -30.59 -23.31
CA LEU A 14 -33.78 -31.65 -23.87
C LEU A 14 -35.20 -31.62 -23.30
N ALA A 15 -35.32 -31.44 -21.98
CA ALA A 15 -36.60 -31.31 -21.28
C ALA A 15 -37.36 -30.05 -21.74
N ASP A 16 -36.66 -28.94 -21.94
CA ASP A 16 -37.28 -27.68 -22.36
C ASP A 16 -37.84 -27.76 -23.78
N ARG A 17 -37.11 -28.43 -24.69
CA ARG A 17 -37.56 -28.65 -26.08
C ARG A 17 -38.71 -29.65 -26.19
N LEU A 18 -38.78 -30.63 -25.29
CA LEU A 18 -39.85 -31.65 -25.26
C LEU A 18 -41.13 -31.15 -24.58
N LEU A 19 -41.01 -30.27 -23.58
CA LEU A 19 -42.14 -29.85 -22.73
C LEU A 19 -42.52 -28.37 -22.92
N GLY A 20 -41.72 -27.56 -23.63
CA GLY A 20 -41.97 -26.14 -23.88
C GLY A 20 -41.95 -25.27 -22.61
N THR A 21 -41.05 -25.57 -21.66
CA THR A 21 -41.18 -25.12 -20.25
C THR A 21 -40.36 -23.87 -19.86
N HIS A 22 -39.68 -23.21 -20.81
CA HIS A 22 -38.74 -22.09 -20.60
C HIS A 22 -37.78 -22.28 -19.41
N LEU A 23 -37.43 -23.53 -19.11
CA LEU A 23 -36.61 -23.86 -17.93
C LEU A 23 -35.16 -23.41 -18.11
N VAL A 24 -34.64 -23.49 -19.34
CA VAL A 24 -33.27 -23.06 -19.64
C VAL A 24 -33.13 -21.55 -19.47
N ASP A 25 -34.09 -20.77 -19.97
CA ASP A 25 -34.07 -19.31 -19.86
C ASP A 25 -34.13 -18.85 -18.40
N ARG A 26 -34.95 -19.51 -17.56
CA ARG A 26 -35.03 -19.22 -16.13
C ARG A 26 -33.73 -19.56 -15.39
N GLU A 27 -33.10 -20.68 -15.72
CA GLU A 27 -31.85 -21.07 -15.07
C GLU A 27 -30.68 -20.19 -15.53
N LEU A 28 -30.64 -19.80 -16.81
CA LEU A 28 -29.70 -18.81 -17.32
C LEU A 28 -29.86 -17.46 -16.63
N ALA A 29 -31.10 -16.95 -16.52
CA ALA A 29 -31.38 -15.71 -15.82
C ALA A 29 -30.96 -15.76 -14.34
N ARG A 30 -31.20 -16.89 -13.65
CA ARG A 30 -30.72 -17.11 -12.29
C ARG A 30 -29.20 -17.09 -12.20
N LEU A 31 -28.51 -17.82 -13.07
CA LEU A 31 -27.05 -17.86 -13.07
C LEU A 31 -26.44 -16.50 -13.39
N GLN A 32 -27.04 -15.76 -14.31
CA GLN A 32 -26.63 -14.40 -14.65
C GLN A 32 -26.79 -13.45 -13.44
N GLN A 33 -27.91 -13.53 -12.72
CA GLN A 33 -28.08 -12.78 -11.47
C GLN A 33 -27.03 -13.16 -10.41
N HIS A 34 -26.69 -14.44 -10.27
CA HIS A 34 -25.64 -14.86 -9.33
C HIS A 34 -24.26 -14.33 -9.75
N ILE A 35 -23.94 -14.34 -11.04
CA ILE A 35 -22.69 -13.78 -11.56
C ILE A 35 -22.63 -12.27 -11.25
N GLU A 36 -23.69 -11.52 -11.53
CA GLU A 36 -23.75 -10.08 -11.22
C GLU A 36 -23.56 -9.79 -9.73
N ILE A 37 -24.14 -10.61 -8.85
CA ILE A 37 -23.93 -10.49 -7.40
C ILE A 37 -22.47 -10.74 -7.04
N PHE A 38 -21.86 -11.80 -7.56
CA PHE A 38 -20.45 -12.11 -7.29
C PHE A 38 -19.50 -11.06 -7.85
N GLU A 39 -19.78 -10.49 -9.02
CA GLU A 39 -19.01 -9.40 -9.60
C GLU A 39 -19.09 -8.15 -8.72
N LYS A 40 -20.29 -7.80 -8.23
CA LYS A 40 -20.46 -6.71 -7.26
C LYS A 40 -19.66 -6.97 -5.99
N GLN A 41 -19.77 -8.16 -5.41
CA GLN A 41 -19.01 -8.52 -4.21
C GLN A 41 -17.49 -8.44 -4.44
N ALA A 42 -17.00 -8.99 -5.56
CA ALA A 42 -15.59 -8.91 -5.93
C ALA A 42 -15.12 -7.46 -6.12
N SER A 43 -15.96 -6.59 -6.71
CA SER A 43 -15.66 -5.17 -6.87
C SER A 43 -15.56 -4.46 -5.51
N THR A 44 -16.45 -4.77 -4.57
CA THR A 44 -16.42 -4.24 -3.20
C THR A 44 -15.15 -4.68 -2.47
N ILE A 45 -14.79 -5.96 -2.56
CA ILE A 45 -13.57 -6.50 -1.93
C ILE A 45 -12.33 -5.81 -2.52
N ARG A 46 -12.27 -5.60 -3.84
CA ARG A 46 -11.14 -4.90 -4.48
C ARG A 46 -11.02 -3.46 -3.98
N LYS A 47 -12.14 -2.75 -3.80
CA LYS A 47 -12.13 -1.39 -3.22
C LYS A 47 -11.59 -1.41 -1.80
N GLN A 48 -12.10 -2.31 -0.96
CA GLN A 48 -11.65 -2.46 0.44
C GLN A 48 -10.16 -2.81 0.52
N MET A 49 -9.66 -3.70 -0.34
CA MET A 49 -8.23 -4.00 -0.42
C MET A 49 -7.40 -2.79 -0.85
N GLY A 50 -7.91 -1.97 -1.78
CA GLY A 50 -7.27 -0.72 -2.17
C GLY A 50 -7.17 0.27 -1.01
N GLU A 51 -8.25 0.43 -0.25
CA GLU A 51 -8.28 1.28 0.95
C GLU A 51 -7.32 0.77 2.03
N LEU A 52 -7.32 -0.54 2.32
CA LEU A 52 -6.40 -1.15 3.28
C LEU A 52 -4.94 -0.98 2.86
N ASN A 53 -4.62 -1.18 1.58
CA ASN A 53 -3.26 -0.96 1.09
C ASN A 53 -2.83 0.50 1.22
N ARG A 54 -3.74 1.45 0.97
CA ARG A 54 -3.48 2.88 1.17
C ARG A 54 -3.23 3.19 2.64
N LEU A 55 -4.05 2.66 3.56
CA LEU A 55 -3.87 2.86 5.00
C LEU A 55 -2.56 2.24 5.50
N LEU A 56 -2.22 1.03 5.05
CA LEU A 56 -0.95 0.38 5.37
C LEU A 56 0.24 1.22 4.90
N HIS A 57 0.16 1.79 3.70
CA HIS A 57 1.20 2.67 3.19
C HIS A 57 1.35 3.93 4.05
N LEU A 58 0.24 4.58 4.43
CA LEU A 58 0.27 5.76 5.31
C LEU A 58 0.91 5.44 6.66
N ILE A 59 0.52 4.34 7.31
CA ILE A 59 1.09 3.91 8.59
C ILE A 59 2.60 3.64 8.46
N GLN A 60 3.03 2.99 7.38
CA GLN A 60 4.45 2.73 7.14
C GLN A 60 5.24 4.03 6.99
N VAL A 61 4.72 5.00 6.23
CA VAL A 61 5.35 6.32 6.10
C VAL A 61 5.41 7.02 7.45
N GLN A 62 4.32 7.00 8.22
CA GLN A 62 4.27 7.59 9.55
C GLN A 62 5.30 6.98 10.51
N MET A 63 5.50 5.67 10.48
CA MET A 63 6.56 5.00 11.25
C MET A 63 7.96 5.44 10.81
N CYS A 64 8.19 5.61 9.50
CA CYS A 64 9.45 6.15 9.00
C CYS A 64 9.68 7.58 9.50
N VAL A 65 8.64 8.42 9.48
CA VAL A 65 8.70 9.79 9.96
C VAL A 65 9.05 9.85 11.44
N LEU A 66 8.40 9.03 12.28
CA LEU A 66 8.72 8.92 13.70
C LEU A 66 10.18 8.50 13.95
N TYR A 67 10.65 7.52 13.19
CA TYR A 67 12.04 7.08 13.28
C TYR A 67 13.01 8.21 12.90
N LEU A 68 12.75 8.90 11.78
CA LEU A 68 13.58 10.01 11.32
C LEU A 68 13.56 11.18 12.32
N HIS A 69 12.40 11.45 12.92
CA HIS A 69 12.26 12.44 13.99
C HIS A 69 13.12 12.09 15.19
N GLN A 70 13.02 10.86 15.70
CA GLN A 70 13.86 10.40 16.80
C GLN A 70 15.35 10.55 16.47
N ARG A 71 15.75 10.20 15.24
CA ARG A 71 17.14 10.34 14.79
C ARG A 71 17.57 11.80 14.69
N TYR A 72 16.70 12.69 14.20
CA TYR A 72 16.95 14.12 14.12
C TYR A 72 17.10 14.77 15.50
N LEU A 73 16.29 14.37 16.49
CA LEU A 73 16.44 14.83 17.87
C LEU A 73 17.82 14.48 18.45
N LEU A 74 18.35 13.31 18.09
CA LEU A 74 19.68 12.86 18.51
C LEU A 74 20.81 13.52 17.71
N ARG A 75 20.56 13.84 16.44
CA ARG A 75 21.51 14.45 15.50
C ARG A 75 20.75 15.39 14.55
N PRO A 76 20.69 16.70 14.85
CA PRO A 76 19.92 17.67 14.08
C PRO A 76 20.66 18.07 12.79
N GLU A 77 20.91 17.09 11.93
CA GLU A 77 21.51 17.26 10.62
C GLU A 77 20.42 17.23 9.55
N SER A 78 20.51 18.13 8.56
CA SER A 78 19.58 18.16 7.42
C SER A 78 19.72 16.95 6.50
N TRP A 79 20.89 16.30 6.54
CA TRP A 79 21.18 15.04 5.86
C TRP A 79 21.48 13.99 6.92
N LEU A 80 20.55 13.06 7.10
CA LEU A 80 20.72 11.98 8.06
C LEU A 80 21.72 10.97 7.49
N CYS A 81 22.86 10.85 8.16
CA CYS A 81 23.94 9.94 7.79
C CYS A 81 23.67 8.53 8.31
N PHE A 82 23.88 7.52 7.45
CA PHE A 82 23.76 6.09 7.75
C PHE A 82 25.04 5.35 7.32
N ALA A 83 25.60 4.56 8.23
CA ALA A 83 26.83 3.79 8.00
C ALA A 83 26.56 2.27 8.18
N PRO A 84 25.91 1.61 7.20
CA PRO A 84 25.47 0.22 7.34
C PRO A 84 26.60 -0.79 7.55
N ALA A 85 27.83 -0.45 7.17
CA ALA A 85 29.02 -1.27 7.45
C ALA A 85 29.32 -1.40 8.96
N GLU A 86 28.79 -0.51 9.79
CA GLU A 86 29.02 -0.48 11.23
C GLU A 86 27.90 -1.20 12.02
N SER A 87 26.71 -1.38 11.43
CA SER A 87 25.55 -1.97 12.11
C SER A 87 24.55 -2.62 11.14
N THR A 88 24.26 -3.90 11.35
CA THR A 88 23.25 -4.65 10.58
C THR A 88 21.81 -4.19 10.88
N ALA A 89 21.57 -3.57 12.03
CA ALA A 89 20.27 -2.95 12.33
C ALA A 89 20.07 -1.71 11.46
N GLU A 90 21.12 -0.90 11.29
CA GLU A 90 21.10 0.31 10.49
C GLU A 90 20.92 0.03 9.00
N GLU A 91 21.48 -1.08 8.50
CA GLU A 91 21.23 -1.57 7.14
C GLU A 91 19.74 -1.85 6.90
N LYS A 92 19.08 -2.56 7.81
CA LYS A 92 17.63 -2.88 7.69
C LYS A 92 16.76 -1.62 7.78
N GLU A 93 17.11 -0.71 8.67
CA GLU A 93 16.41 0.56 8.82
C GLU A 93 16.55 1.40 7.55
N LEU A 94 17.76 1.50 6.99
CA LEU A 94 18.02 2.19 5.74
C LEU A 94 17.26 1.55 4.57
N GLU A 95 17.24 0.22 4.46
CA GLU A 95 16.49 -0.49 3.42
C GLU A 95 14.99 -0.19 3.51
N LEU A 96 14.45 -0.14 4.73
CA LEU A 96 13.06 0.23 4.98
C LEU A 96 12.78 1.68 4.55
N LEU A 97 13.65 2.62 4.93
CA LEU A 97 13.53 4.04 4.54
C LEU A 97 13.63 4.23 3.03
N ILE A 98 14.56 3.54 2.36
CA ILE A 98 14.67 3.56 0.90
C ILE A 98 13.40 2.99 0.27
N GLY A 99 12.93 1.84 0.78
CA GLY A 99 11.76 1.15 0.26
C GLY A 99 10.47 1.95 0.40
N ARG A 100 10.32 2.75 1.47
CA ARG A 100 9.08 3.45 1.80
C ARG A 100 9.09 4.93 1.47
N LEU A 101 10.25 5.58 1.51
CA LEU A 101 10.36 7.01 1.27
C LEU A 101 10.99 7.31 -0.09
N VAL A 102 12.17 6.76 -0.36
CA VAL A 102 12.93 7.09 -1.58
C VAL A 102 12.21 6.58 -2.84
N LYS A 103 11.71 5.34 -2.83
CA LYS A 103 10.96 4.77 -3.98
C LYS A 103 9.65 5.50 -4.29
N HIS A 104 9.15 6.29 -3.35
CA HIS A 104 7.89 7.03 -3.46
C HIS A 104 8.11 8.54 -3.58
N ASP A 105 9.35 8.97 -3.87
CA ASP A 105 9.75 10.38 -4.01
C ASP A 105 9.50 11.24 -2.74
N LEU A 106 9.45 10.61 -1.57
CA LEU A 106 9.26 11.28 -0.26
C LEU A 106 10.60 11.58 0.44
N ALA A 107 11.72 11.12 -0.12
CA ALA A 107 13.05 11.40 0.38
C ALA A 107 14.09 11.28 -0.75
N LYS A 108 15.19 12.01 -0.62
CA LYS A 108 16.36 11.92 -1.48
C LYS A 108 17.46 11.17 -0.76
N ILE A 109 18.19 10.35 -1.51
CA ILE A 109 19.36 9.64 -1.00
C ILE A 109 20.60 10.02 -1.81
N ARG A 110 21.72 10.17 -1.12
CA ARG A 110 23.05 10.28 -1.72
C ARG A 110 23.91 9.17 -1.13
N THR A 111 24.77 8.60 -1.97
CA THR A 111 25.70 7.56 -1.56
C THR A 111 27.12 8.06 -1.79
N GLU A 112 27.95 7.94 -0.77
CA GLU A 112 29.36 8.27 -0.83
C GLU A 112 30.18 6.99 -0.58
N SER A 113 31.17 6.74 -1.45
CA SER A 113 32.08 5.61 -1.27
C SER A 113 33.29 6.07 -0.47
N LEU A 114 33.55 5.40 0.65
CA LEU A 114 34.70 5.67 1.50
C LEU A 114 35.92 4.79 1.13
N GLY A 115 35.86 4.05 0.03
CA GLY A 115 36.83 2.99 -0.30
C GLY A 115 36.56 1.68 0.44
N ASP A 116 37.26 0.61 0.05
CA ASP A 116 37.16 -0.73 0.66
C ASP A 116 35.73 -1.28 0.81
N GLN A 117 34.89 -1.08 -0.22
CA GLN A 117 33.48 -1.51 -0.25
C GLN A 117 32.60 -0.91 0.85
N ARG A 118 33.06 0.15 1.53
CA ARG A 118 32.26 0.88 2.52
C ARG A 118 31.54 2.04 1.86
N TYR A 119 30.27 2.16 2.18
CA TYR A 119 29.40 3.21 1.69
C TYR A 119 28.73 3.91 2.86
N VAL A 120 28.64 5.22 2.77
CA VAL A 120 27.82 6.05 3.65
C VAL A 120 26.65 6.56 2.83
N TYR A 121 25.48 6.52 3.45
CA TYR A 121 24.24 6.98 2.84
C TYR A 121 23.76 8.22 3.57
N TYR A 122 23.46 9.26 2.81
CA TYR A 122 22.88 10.49 3.31
C TYR A 122 21.44 10.56 2.82
N LEU A 123 20.50 10.56 3.75
CA LEU A 123 19.07 10.65 3.45
C LEU A 123 18.54 12.02 3.86
N ARG A 124 17.93 12.72 2.91
CA ARG A 124 17.19 13.97 3.16
C ARG A 124 15.69 13.72 2.91
N PRO A 125 14.86 13.73 3.96
CA PRO A 125 13.41 13.65 3.80
C PRO A 125 12.87 14.89 3.08
N ASP A 126 11.83 14.71 2.27
CA ASP A 126 11.06 15.81 1.70
C ASP A 126 9.87 16.08 2.62
N TRP A 127 10.04 17.03 3.54
CA TRP A 127 9.06 17.29 4.59
C TRP A 127 7.73 17.77 4.02
N ASP A 128 7.74 18.59 2.98
CA ASP A 128 6.53 19.06 2.31
C ASP A 128 5.76 17.90 1.67
N ALA A 129 6.45 17.01 0.95
CA ALA A 129 5.81 15.83 0.36
C ALA A 129 5.24 14.89 1.42
N LEU A 130 5.96 14.68 2.53
CA LEU A 130 5.52 13.87 3.66
C LEU A 130 4.29 14.45 4.35
N VAL A 131 4.28 15.76 4.64
CA VAL A 131 3.15 16.50 5.20
C VAL A 131 1.93 16.34 4.29
N ASN A 132 2.09 16.62 3.00
CA ASN A 132 1.00 16.54 2.04
C ASN A 132 0.43 15.12 1.97
N LEU A 133 1.28 14.11 1.88
CA LEU A 133 0.84 12.72 1.84
C LEU A 133 0.06 12.33 3.11
N LEU A 134 0.60 12.64 4.28
CA LEU A 134 -0.05 12.32 5.55
C LEU A 134 -1.36 13.08 5.74
N ASN A 135 -1.44 14.34 5.31
CA ASN A 135 -2.66 15.15 5.33
C ASN A 135 -3.73 14.66 4.33
N THR A 136 -3.39 13.85 3.32
CA THR A 136 -4.42 13.16 2.51
C THR A 136 -5.09 11.99 3.24
N GLY A 137 -4.51 11.53 4.35
CA GLY A 137 -5.10 10.52 5.21
C GLY A 137 -6.25 11.09 6.04
N GLU A 138 -7.16 10.23 6.49
CA GLU A 138 -8.18 10.66 7.45
C GLU A 138 -7.48 11.01 8.79
N PRO A 139 -7.79 12.16 9.42
CA PRO A 139 -7.12 12.62 10.64
C PRO A 139 -7.15 11.61 11.79
N GLN A 140 -8.15 10.72 11.80
CA GLN A 140 -8.33 9.67 12.79
C GLN A 140 -7.24 8.59 12.79
N TYR A 141 -6.45 8.48 11.72
CA TYR A 141 -5.36 7.50 11.61
C TYR A 141 -3.97 8.12 11.76
N LEU A 142 -3.87 9.44 11.91
CA LEU A 142 -2.62 10.14 12.12
C LEU A 142 -2.34 10.26 13.62
N ASP A 143 -1.07 10.04 13.99
CA ASP A 143 -0.62 10.34 15.34
C ASP A 143 -0.49 11.86 15.48
N PRO A 144 -1.18 12.48 16.44
CA PRO A 144 -1.14 13.93 16.64
C PRO A 144 0.27 14.49 16.88
N VAL A 145 1.18 13.67 17.43
CA VAL A 145 2.59 14.04 17.64
C VAL A 145 3.33 14.18 16.31
N VAL A 146 3.03 13.30 15.35
CA VAL A 146 3.62 13.34 14.01
C VAL A 146 3.16 14.59 13.28
N THR A 147 1.88 14.92 13.36
CA THR A 147 1.33 16.11 12.70
C THR A 147 1.89 17.40 13.29
N SER A 148 1.95 17.54 14.63
CA SER A 148 2.47 18.75 15.25
C SER A 148 3.94 18.98 14.90
N TRP A 149 4.74 17.93 14.87
CA TRP A 149 6.16 18.04 14.54
C TRP A 149 6.39 18.35 13.05
N LEU A 150 5.61 17.75 12.15
CA LEU A 150 5.72 18.05 10.72
C LEU A 150 5.41 19.53 10.44
N ASP A 151 4.45 20.11 11.17
CA ASP A 151 4.16 21.55 11.10
C ASP A 151 5.33 22.41 11.64
N GLU A 152 6.00 21.98 12.72
CA GLU A 152 7.20 22.64 13.25
C GLU A 152 8.37 22.61 12.25
N MET A 153 8.62 21.47 11.60
CA MET A 153 9.70 21.33 10.62
C MET A 153 9.48 22.20 9.39
N ARG A 154 8.23 22.35 8.94
CA ARG A 154 7.87 23.29 7.86
C ARG A 154 8.12 24.74 8.23
N SER A 155 7.99 25.08 9.51
CA SER A 155 8.19 26.45 10.01
C SER A 155 9.67 26.84 10.20
N SER A 156 10.58 25.86 10.11
CA SER A 156 12.01 26.04 10.39
C SER A 156 12.92 25.98 9.16
N GLU A 157 12.37 25.77 7.95
CA GLU A 157 13.04 26.04 6.65
C GLU A 157 12.80 27.48 6.17
#